data_AF-A0A4S2B2L4-F1
#
_entry.id   AF-A0A4S2B2L4-F1
#
_cell.length_a   1.000
_cell.length_b   1.000
_cell.length_c   1.000
_cell.angle_alpha   90.00
_cell.angle_beta   90.00
_cell.angle_gamma   90.00
#
_symmetry.space_group_name_H-M   'P 1'
#
loop_
_entity.id
_entity.type
_entity.pdbx_description
1 polymer ?
#
loop_
_entity_poly.entity_id
_entity_poly.type
_entity_poly.pdbx_seq_one_letter_code
_entity_poly.pdbx_strand_id
1 'polypeptide(L)'
;MNKFLLYFQLFHNMGIKYFLFRIQYEIRRKGGMLKRAYPISWEDKEYLSLADWRKHAKPFFFSSRKSVKLTHTDSRVLSEKVNRMKRGEYCFFSAVWYNLGTDYDWLTNPDTNYKYNANVHWTTVEDIVPEAGDIKYVWEKSRFSFLYDIIRYDQKSGENHASFVFSQIEDWIHKNPLNCGPNYKCSQEISLRVLNWLFALYYYKDSVELTEDVFRLIIQSVYWQMKHVRANINFSRIAVRNNHAITETLALYLIGLLFPQFPESGEWKKKGKKWFEQEIKYQVAEDGTYLQFSMNYHRVVVQLLTWAITLADRNGERFCDEVYKRAYQSVNFLYQCQDDLTGWLPNYGSNDGALFFKLNDCDYRDYHPQLDALHYLLTSEHLYDRQYEDREWYLCEWKANRQMYPPIKKQFGCISFDKGGYYCIREKDTFSFIRCGRYKDRPAHADNLHLDIWYQGENYLFDGGSYKYNTTEKLLRYFMGTESHNTIMLEGHDQMLKGSRFIWYNWSQAEWSSLKETEDAYIFEGKVSCFTYLNKGMKHYRKIVKWKNTCKWEIEDCIDGKPQNMNMCQLWHTNKDNLSLESNGETVDTEQLCSNYYGQTTKCRQIEFQTKNSSIKTILQFI
;
A
#
# COMPACT_ATOMS: atom_id res chain seq x y z
N MET A 1 3.79 15.85 -29.71
CA MET A 1 2.70 16.58 -29.03
C MET A 1 3.23 17.87 -28.41
N ASN A 2 2.50 18.99 -28.47
CA ASN A 2 2.97 20.29 -27.97
C ASN A 2 3.12 20.27 -26.43
N LYS A 3 4.30 20.62 -25.89
CA LYS A 3 4.56 20.69 -24.44
C LYS A 3 3.54 21.54 -23.68
N PHE A 4 3.03 22.60 -24.31
CA PHE A 4 1.98 23.46 -23.74
C PHE A 4 0.70 22.68 -23.40
N LEU A 5 0.27 21.77 -24.28
CA LEU A 5 -0.93 20.95 -24.07
C LEU A 5 -0.76 19.98 -22.89
N LEU A 6 0.43 19.41 -22.73
CA LEU A 6 0.76 18.54 -21.59
C LEU A 6 0.72 19.29 -20.26
N TYR A 7 1.27 20.51 -20.21
CA TYR A 7 1.18 21.36 -19.01
C TYR A 7 -0.25 21.76 -18.69
N PHE A 8 -1.04 22.13 -19.70
CA PHE A 8 -2.45 22.44 -19.52
C PHE A 8 -3.24 21.24 -18.98
N GLN A 9 -2.96 20.04 -19.47
CA GLN A 9 -3.61 18.82 -18.98
C GLN A 9 -3.20 18.48 -17.55
N LEU A 10 -1.91 18.60 -17.20
CA LEU A 10 -1.48 18.42 -15.82
C LEU A 10 -2.15 19.44 -14.89
N PHE A 11 -2.30 20.69 -15.34
CA PHE A 11 -3.03 21.76 -14.64
C PHE A 11 -4.50 21.41 -14.44
N HIS A 12 -5.16 20.92 -15.49
CA HIS A 12 -6.55 20.48 -15.41
C HIS A 12 -6.73 19.31 -14.43
N ASN A 13 -5.86 18.30 -14.50
CA ASN A 13 -5.97 17.09 -13.70
C ASN A 13 -5.65 17.31 -12.21
N MET A 14 -4.59 18.08 -11.91
CA MET A 14 -4.13 18.26 -10.52
C MET A 14 -4.74 19.50 -9.84
N GLY A 15 -5.26 20.44 -10.62
CA GLY A 15 -5.92 21.66 -10.15
C GLY A 15 -4.97 22.76 -9.64
N ILE A 16 -5.50 23.98 -9.55
CA ILE A 16 -4.72 25.20 -9.21
C ILE A 16 -4.05 25.14 -7.83
N LYS A 17 -4.73 24.52 -6.84
CA LYS A 17 -4.20 24.38 -5.48
C LYS A 17 -2.88 23.60 -5.45
N TYR A 18 -2.79 22.52 -6.22
CA TYR A 18 -1.56 21.73 -6.36
C TYR A 18 -0.45 22.57 -6.98
N PHE A 19 -0.73 23.28 -8.08
CA PHE A 19 0.27 24.08 -8.80
C PHE A 19 0.82 25.21 -7.94
N LEU A 20 -0.04 26.01 -7.31
CA LEU A 20 0.39 27.10 -6.44
C LEU A 20 1.23 26.58 -5.27
N PHE A 21 0.82 25.46 -4.67
CA PHE A 21 1.60 24.83 -3.61
C PHE A 21 2.98 24.36 -4.09
N ARG A 22 3.06 23.67 -5.24
CA ARG A 22 4.34 23.19 -5.81
C ARG A 22 5.28 24.34 -6.15
N ILE A 23 4.77 25.43 -6.74
CA ILE A 23 5.56 26.63 -7.04
C ILE A 23 6.10 27.25 -5.74
N GLN A 24 5.22 27.48 -4.76
CA GLN A 24 5.63 28.03 -3.47
C GLN A 24 6.66 27.12 -2.77
N TYR A 25 6.44 25.81 -2.80
CA TYR A 25 7.36 24.83 -2.23
C TYR A 25 8.74 24.88 -2.87
N GLU A 26 8.82 24.91 -4.21
CA GLU A 26 10.11 25.00 -4.91
C GLU A 26 10.81 26.34 -4.67
N ILE A 27 10.09 27.46 -4.60
CA ILE A 27 10.66 28.77 -4.23
C ILE A 27 11.24 28.71 -2.81
N ARG A 28 10.48 28.15 -1.84
CA ARG A 28 10.94 27.99 -0.45
C ARG A 28 12.14 27.05 -0.34
N ARG A 29 12.18 26.00 -1.16
CA ARG A 29 13.29 25.03 -1.21
C ARG A 29 14.55 25.69 -1.76
N LYS A 30 14.48 26.26 -2.96
CA LYS A 30 15.63 26.88 -3.65
C LYS A 30 16.13 28.14 -2.94
N GLY A 31 15.22 28.94 -2.35
CA GLY A 31 15.56 30.12 -1.57
C GLY A 31 16.09 29.83 -0.15
N GLY A 32 16.25 28.56 0.24
CA GLY A 32 16.79 28.18 1.55
C GLY A 32 15.83 28.36 2.74
N MET A 33 14.60 28.81 2.51
CA MET A 33 13.60 28.99 3.57
C MET A 33 13.22 27.68 4.25
N LEU A 34 13.12 26.58 3.49
CA LEU A 34 12.90 25.25 4.09
C LEU A 34 14.10 24.86 4.96
N LYS A 35 15.33 25.02 4.48
CA LYS A 35 16.53 24.70 5.28
C LYS A 35 16.58 25.45 6.62
N ARG A 36 16.10 26.70 6.67
CA ARG A 36 16.01 27.48 7.93
C ARG A 36 14.88 27.02 8.85
N ALA A 37 13.78 26.50 8.30
CA ALA A 37 12.62 26.07 9.07
C ALA A 37 12.78 24.68 9.71
N TYR A 38 13.79 23.91 9.29
CA TYR A 38 14.06 22.55 9.76
C TYR A 38 15.48 22.49 10.33
N PRO A 39 15.66 22.68 11.64
CA PRO A 39 16.99 22.70 12.26
C PRO A 39 17.66 21.32 12.20
N ILE A 40 18.99 21.30 12.12
CA ILE A 40 19.77 20.05 12.00
C ILE A 40 20.27 19.48 13.35
N SER A 41 19.94 20.18 14.43
CA SER A 41 20.18 19.78 15.80
C SER A 41 18.92 20.03 16.59
N TRP A 42 18.73 19.27 17.66
CA TRP A 42 17.70 19.54 18.64
C TRP A 42 18.26 20.33 19.81
N GLU A 43 17.41 21.17 20.41
CA GLU A 43 17.67 21.75 21.71
C GLU A 43 17.59 20.65 22.77
N ASP A 44 18.56 20.66 23.71
CA ASP A 44 18.53 19.73 24.83
C ASP A 44 17.42 20.12 25.81
N LYS A 45 16.34 19.34 25.81
CA LYS A 45 15.14 19.61 26.58
C LYS A 45 14.56 18.31 27.09
N GLU A 46 14.36 18.26 28.39
CA GLU A 46 13.65 17.19 29.05
C GLU A 46 12.14 17.42 28.91
N TYR A 47 11.44 16.45 28.33
CA TYR A 47 9.97 16.50 28.16
C TYR A 47 9.23 15.69 29.21
N LEU A 48 9.82 14.57 29.62
CA LEU A 48 9.22 13.58 30.50
C LEU A 48 10.31 12.64 31.01
N SER A 49 10.35 12.38 32.32
CA SER A 49 11.23 11.36 32.89
C SER A 49 10.69 9.95 32.62
N LEU A 50 11.56 8.94 32.56
CA LEU A 50 11.14 7.54 32.39
C LEU A 50 10.23 7.08 33.53
N ALA A 51 10.53 7.49 34.77
CA ALA A 51 9.71 7.17 35.94
C ALA A 51 8.28 7.74 35.81
N ASP A 52 8.18 9.01 35.40
CA ASP A 52 6.88 9.66 35.19
C ASP A 52 6.11 9.04 34.03
N TRP A 53 6.79 8.71 32.93
CA TRP A 53 6.17 8.01 31.81
C TRP A 53 5.66 6.64 32.25
N ARG A 54 6.44 5.84 32.96
CA ARG A 54 6.01 4.51 33.43
C ARG A 54 4.74 4.59 34.26
N LYS A 55 4.65 5.58 35.15
CA LYS A 55 3.51 5.82 36.04
C LYS A 55 2.27 6.34 35.31
N HIS A 56 2.44 7.19 34.29
CA HIS A 56 1.33 7.92 33.65
C HIS A 56 1.15 7.63 32.15
N ALA A 57 1.80 6.59 31.63
CA ALA A 57 1.69 6.19 30.23
C ALA A 57 0.22 5.99 29.87
N LYS A 58 -0.16 6.57 28.73
CA LYS A 58 -1.53 6.43 28.21
C LYS A 58 -1.78 4.99 27.77
N PRO A 59 -3.03 4.50 27.87
CA PRO A 59 -3.38 3.18 27.35
C PRO A 59 -2.90 2.99 25.90
N PHE A 60 -2.19 1.88 25.68
CA PHE A 60 -1.78 1.40 24.37
C PHE A 60 -2.48 0.07 24.06
N PHE A 61 -2.07 -0.68 23.04
CA PHE A 61 -2.70 -1.96 22.68
C PHE A 61 -2.70 -3.01 23.80
N PHE A 62 -1.77 -2.91 24.74
CA PHE A 62 -1.63 -3.80 25.89
C PHE A 62 -1.11 -2.99 27.09
N SER A 63 -1.38 -3.46 28.31
CA SER A 63 -0.94 -2.80 29.54
C SER A 63 0.54 -3.07 29.87
N SER A 64 1.02 -4.27 29.56
CA SER A 64 2.40 -4.70 29.73
C SER A 64 2.70 -5.91 28.83
N ARG A 65 3.98 -6.25 28.67
CA ARG A 65 4.37 -7.50 27.98
C ARG A 65 3.68 -8.75 28.58
N LYS A 66 3.48 -8.78 29.90
CA LYS A 66 2.88 -9.92 30.62
C LYS A 66 1.41 -10.13 30.30
N SER A 67 0.71 -9.11 29.81
CA SER A 67 -0.71 -9.22 29.49
C SER A 67 -0.98 -9.87 28.14
N VAL A 68 -0.02 -9.79 27.21
CA VAL A 68 -0.18 -10.35 25.86
C VAL A 68 -0.16 -11.86 25.96
N LYS A 69 -1.20 -12.53 25.46
CA LYS A 69 -1.27 -13.99 25.40
C LYS A 69 -1.43 -14.40 23.95
N LEU A 70 -0.43 -15.08 23.43
CA LEU A 70 -0.43 -15.58 22.05
C LEU A 70 -0.83 -17.05 22.03
N THR A 71 -1.84 -17.40 21.24
CA THR A 71 -2.35 -18.78 21.16
C THR A 71 -1.61 -19.61 20.12
N HIS A 72 -1.36 -19.05 18.93
CA HIS A 72 -0.83 -19.77 17.78
C HIS A 72 0.35 -19.04 17.14
N THR A 73 1.56 -19.33 17.61
CA THR A 73 2.81 -18.74 17.08
C THR A 73 3.89 -19.81 17.05
N ASP A 74 4.54 -20.02 15.89
CA ASP A 74 5.68 -20.94 15.76
C ASP A 74 6.98 -20.21 16.16
N SER A 75 7.52 -20.55 17.34
CA SER A 75 8.75 -19.94 17.85
C SER A 75 9.99 -20.30 17.03
N ARG A 76 9.98 -21.38 16.26
CA ARG A 76 11.16 -21.83 15.49
C ARG A 76 11.44 -20.89 14.31
N VAL A 77 10.40 -20.54 13.55
CA VAL A 77 10.52 -19.60 12.42
C VAL A 77 10.97 -18.23 12.92
N LEU A 78 10.36 -17.75 14.02
CA LEU A 78 10.72 -16.49 14.64
C LEU A 78 12.17 -16.50 15.18
N SER A 79 12.61 -17.58 15.83
CA SER A 79 13.99 -17.71 16.31
C SER A 79 14.99 -17.59 15.17
N GLU A 80 14.74 -18.26 14.03
CA GLU A 80 15.59 -18.17 12.85
C GLU A 80 15.67 -16.73 12.32
N LYS A 81 14.53 -16.05 12.18
CA LYS A 81 14.48 -14.65 11.74
C LYS A 81 15.28 -13.73 12.69
N VAL A 82 15.09 -13.87 14.00
CA VAL A 82 15.81 -13.06 15.00
C VAL A 82 17.31 -13.35 14.97
N ASN A 83 17.72 -14.61 14.83
CA ASN A 83 19.13 -14.99 14.72
C ASN A 83 19.77 -14.44 13.44
N ARG A 84 19.03 -14.40 12.32
CA ARG A 84 19.46 -13.73 11.08
C ARG A 84 19.68 -12.23 11.29
N MET A 85 18.75 -11.55 11.96
CA MET A 85 18.89 -10.12 12.29
C MET A 85 20.11 -9.84 13.17
N LYS A 86 20.40 -10.70 14.16
CA LYS A 86 21.61 -10.61 14.99
C LYS A 86 22.91 -10.75 14.18
N ARG A 87 22.88 -11.49 13.06
CA ARG A 87 24.00 -11.62 12.11
C ARG A 87 24.07 -10.49 11.09
N GLY A 88 23.16 -9.51 11.13
CA GLY A 88 23.11 -8.40 10.19
C GLY A 88 22.27 -8.66 8.94
N GLU A 89 21.47 -9.72 8.91
CA GLU A 89 20.56 -10.02 7.80
C GLU A 89 19.15 -9.47 8.07
N TYR A 90 18.56 -8.76 7.11
CA TYR A 90 17.23 -8.15 7.27
C TYR A 90 16.32 -8.46 6.08
N CYS A 91 15.04 -8.74 6.37
CA CYS A 91 14.03 -8.95 5.35
C CYS A 91 13.49 -7.60 4.84
N PHE A 92 13.62 -7.38 3.53
CA PHE A 92 13.17 -6.20 2.82
C PHE A 92 11.92 -6.51 2.01
N PHE A 93 10.98 -5.58 2.03
CA PHE A 93 9.70 -5.62 1.31
C PHE A 93 8.91 -6.89 1.62
N SER A 94 9.03 -7.36 2.86
CA SER A 94 8.41 -8.59 3.37
C SER A 94 8.77 -9.89 2.63
N ALA A 95 9.83 -9.90 1.80
CA ALA A 95 10.12 -11.02 0.91
C ALA A 95 11.60 -11.40 0.80
N VAL A 96 12.51 -10.44 0.65
CA VAL A 96 13.92 -10.72 0.29
C VAL A 96 14.84 -10.42 1.45
N TRP A 97 15.74 -11.33 1.79
CA TRP A 97 16.74 -11.08 2.82
C TRP A 97 18.03 -10.50 2.25
N TYR A 98 18.49 -9.40 2.83
CA TYR A 98 19.76 -8.76 2.51
C TYR A 98 20.71 -8.90 3.69
N ASN A 99 21.97 -9.27 3.42
CA ASN A 99 23.04 -9.18 4.42
C ASN A 99 23.62 -7.77 4.42
N LEU A 100 23.34 -7.02 5.48
CA LEU A 100 23.78 -5.64 5.67
C LEU A 100 25.04 -5.55 6.55
N GLY A 101 25.43 -6.66 7.18
CA GLY A 101 26.40 -6.67 8.26
C GLY A 101 25.84 -6.12 9.59
N THR A 102 26.60 -6.33 10.66
CA THR A 102 26.20 -5.90 12.02
C THR A 102 26.44 -4.41 12.29
N ASP A 103 27.30 -3.76 11.50
CA ASP A 103 27.59 -2.32 11.58
C ASP A 103 27.09 -1.57 10.33
N TYR A 104 25.85 -1.85 9.94
CA TYR A 104 25.21 -1.16 8.82
C TYR A 104 25.03 0.34 9.12
N ASP A 105 25.20 1.18 8.11
CA ASP A 105 25.24 2.64 8.26
C ASP A 105 23.89 3.35 8.10
N TRP A 106 22.81 2.61 7.81
CA TRP A 106 21.45 3.12 7.56
C TRP A 106 21.29 4.02 6.33
N LEU A 107 22.33 4.13 5.50
CA LEU A 107 22.44 5.11 4.43
C LEU A 107 22.88 4.50 3.10
N THR A 108 23.44 3.30 3.11
CA THR A 108 23.88 2.60 1.90
C THR A 108 22.73 1.80 1.32
N ASN A 109 22.38 2.03 0.06
CA ASN A 109 21.41 1.20 -0.64
C ASN A 109 22.02 -0.21 -0.86
N PRO A 110 21.49 -1.29 -0.26
CA PRO A 110 22.06 -2.63 -0.42
C PRO A 110 21.85 -3.26 -1.81
N ASP A 111 20.98 -2.69 -2.66
CA ASP A 111 20.77 -3.16 -4.04
C ASP A 111 21.87 -2.62 -4.99
N THR A 112 22.33 -1.39 -4.75
CA THR A 112 23.29 -0.68 -5.64
C THR A 112 24.64 -0.37 -4.99
N ASN A 113 24.78 -0.58 -3.68
CA ASN A 113 25.88 -0.11 -2.84
C ASN A 113 26.10 1.41 -2.83
N TYR A 114 25.14 2.20 -3.32
CA TYR A 114 25.23 3.64 -3.29
C TYR A 114 25.04 4.18 -1.86
N LYS A 115 26.00 4.95 -1.38
CA LYS A 115 25.99 5.55 -0.05
C LYS A 115 25.54 7.00 -0.08
N TYR A 116 24.42 7.30 0.58
CA TYR A 116 23.95 8.67 0.76
C TYR A 116 24.78 9.41 1.83
N ASN A 117 24.87 10.73 1.70
CA ASN A 117 25.55 11.57 2.69
C ASN A 117 24.62 11.87 3.90
N ALA A 118 25.05 11.49 5.10
CA ALA A 118 24.31 11.69 6.35
C ALA A 118 24.15 13.17 6.74
N ASN A 119 25.08 14.03 6.32
CA ASN A 119 25.25 15.38 6.86
C ASN A 119 24.68 16.48 5.95
N VAL A 120 24.11 16.12 4.79
CA VAL A 120 23.43 17.08 3.92
C VAL A 120 21.99 17.25 4.38
N HIS A 121 21.49 18.49 4.33
CA HIS A 121 20.10 18.76 4.72
C HIS A 121 19.12 18.02 3.79
N TRP A 122 18.03 17.47 4.34
CA TRP A 122 17.08 16.63 3.57
C TRP A 122 16.51 17.31 2.31
N THR A 123 16.42 18.64 2.29
CA THR A 123 15.93 19.42 1.13
C THR A 123 16.87 19.38 -0.08
N THR A 124 18.15 19.07 0.13
CA THR A 124 19.17 18.97 -0.93
C THR A 124 19.42 17.54 -1.36
N VAL A 125 18.88 16.55 -0.64
CA VAL A 125 18.87 15.16 -1.11
C VAL A 125 18.03 15.10 -2.37
N GLU A 126 18.64 14.66 -3.47
CA GLU A 126 17.99 14.56 -4.76
C GLU A 126 16.95 13.45 -4.75
N ASP A 127 15.82 13.69 -5.45
CA ASP A 127 14.74 12.70 -5.53
C ASP A 127 15.12 11.50 -6.38
N ILE A 128 16.04 11.68 -7.34
CA ILE A 128 16.52 10.63 -8.25
C ILE A 128 17.99 10.87 -8.54
N VAL A 129 18.78 9.87 -8.20
CA VAL A 129 20.16 9.69 -8.66
C VAL A 129 20.15 8.31 -9.34
N PRO A 130 20.36 8.20 -10.67
CA PRO A 130 20.26 6.92 -11.37
C PRO A 130 21.11 5.82 -10.74
N GLU A 131 22.33 6.15 -10.32
CA GLU A 131 23.28 5.24 -9.68
C GLU A 131 22.85 4.83 -8.28
N ALA A 132 22.00 5.65 -7.62
CA ALA A 132 21.49 5.34 -6.29
C ALA A 132 20.40 4.26 -6.30
N GLY A 133 19.77 4.00 -7.44
CA GLY A 133 18.64 3.08 -7.53
C GLY A 133 17.42 3.58 -6.73
N ASP A 134 16.60 2.65 -6.25
CA ASP A 134 15.41 3.00 -5.48
C ASP A 134 15.73 3.29 -4.01
N ILE A 135 15.51 4.53 -3.59
CA ILE A 135 15.71 5.00 -2.20
C ILE A 135 14.90 4.20 -1.17
N LYS A 136 13.84 3.50 -1.57
CA LYS A 136 13.07 2.63 -0.66
C LYS A 136 13.94 1.56 0.01
N TYR A 137 15.01 1.11 -0.64
CA TYR A 137 15.97 0.18 -0.03
C TYR A 137 16.73 0.81 1.15
N VAL A 138 16.95 2.12 1.16
CA VAL A 138 17.51 2.81 2.34
C VAL A 138 16.45 2.99 3.43
N TRP A 139 15.22 3.29 3.03
CA TRP A 139 14.13 3.51 3.97
C TRP A 139 13.64 2.23 4.66
N GLU A 140 13.75 1.06 4.01
CA GLU A 140 13.12 -0.18 4.49
C GLU A 140 13.58 -0.58 5.91
N LYS A 141 14.89 -0.71 6.16
CA LYS A 141 15.39 -0.97 7.53
C LYS A 141 15.05 0.19 8.47
N SER A 142 15.11 1.44 7.98
CA SER A 142 14.82 2.66 8.73
C SER A 142 13.33 2.83 9.10
N ARG A 143 12.43 1.97 8.62
CA ARG A 143 11.03 1.88 9.10
C ARG A 143 10.92 1.10 10.40
N PHE A 144 11.91 0.28 10.76
CA PHE A 144 11.89 -0.57 11.97
C PHE A 144 10.74 -1.61 12.00
N SER A 145 10.17 -2.00 10.85
CA SER A 145 9.15 -3.06 10.80
C SER A 145 9.69 -4.43 11.26
N PHE A 146 11.00 -4.64 11.24
CA PHE A 146 11.62 -5.87 11.75
C PHE A 146 11.44 -6.06 13.27
N LEU A 147 11.11 -5.00 14.02
CA LEU A 147 10.89 -5.08 15.46
C LEU A 147 9.74 -6.03 15.82
N TYR A 148 8.75 -6.20 14.94
CA TYR A 148 7.62 -7.09 15.22
C TYR A 148 8.02 -8.56 15.28
N ASP A 149 8.95 -9.03 14.45
CA ASP A 149 9.45 -10.41 14.55
C ASP A 149 10.16 -10.65 15.88
N ILE A 150 10.96 -9.67 16.35
CA ILE A 150 11.68 -9.74 17.64
C ILE A 150 10.69 -9.73 18.81
N ILE A 151 9.74 -8.81 18.79
CA ILE A 151 8.74 -8.66 19.86
C ILE A 151 7.86 -9.90 19.96
N ARG A 152 7.43 -10.46 18.83
CA ARG A 152 6.68 -11.73 18.78
C ARG A 152 7.52 -12.90 19.29
N TYR A 153 8.79 -12.96 18.89
CA TYR A 153 9.70 -13.99 19.37
C TYR A 153 9.84 -13.95 20.88
N ASP A 154 10.17 -12.78 21.43
CA ASP A 154 10.24 -12.53 22.86
C ASP A 154 8.96 -12.99 23.54
N GLN A 155 7.80 -12.58 23.04
CA GLN A 155 6.53 -12.91 23.69
C GLN A 155 6.31 -14.41 23.76
N LYS A 156 6.70 -15.14 22.70
CA LYS A 156 6.50 -16.59 22.63
C LYS A 156 7.56 -17.39 23.40
N SER A 157 8.83 -16.96 23.37
CA SER A 157 9.95 -17.68 23.97
C SER A 157 10.18 -17.32 25.44
N GLY A 158 9.73 -16.15 25.87
CA GLY A 158 10.07 -15.57 27.17
C GLY A 158 11.43 -14.85 27.19
N GLU A 159 12.18 -14.85 26.08
CA GLU A 159 13.45 -14.13 25.96
C GLU A 159 13.27 -12.60 26.02
N ASN A 160 14.33 -11.85 26.26
CA ASN A 160 14.28 -10.40 26.30
C ASN A 160 15.38 -9.80 25.44
N HIS A 161 14.98 -9.24 24.30
CA HIS A 161 15.88 -8.56 23.37
C HIS A 161 15.83 -7.02 23.46
N ALA A 162 15.36 -6.47 24.59
CA ALA A 162 15.27 -5.02 24.79
C ALA A 162 16.61 -4.29 24.50
N SER A 163 17.73 -4.83 24.98
CA SER A 163 19.07 -4.24 24.78
C SER A 163 19.45 -4.15 23.29
N PHE A 164 19.20 -5.23 22.54
CA PHE A 164 19.38 -5.24 21.08
C PHE A 164 18.44 -4.25 20.38
N VAL A 165 17.17 -4.20 20.77
CA VAL A 165 16.19 -3.29 20.17
C VAL A 165 16.56 -1.83 20.41
N PHE A 166 16.90 -1.45 21.65
CA PHE A 166 17.25 -0.07 21.97
C PHE A 166 18.58 0.33 21.34
N SER A 167 19.61 -0.53 21.34
CA SER A 167 20.85 -0.23 20.63
C SER A 167 20.64 0.02 19.13
N GLN A 168 19.72 -0.68 18.45
CA GLN A 168 19.40 -0.38 17.04
C GLN A 168 18.73 0.99 16.88
N ILE A 169 17.88 1.40 17.81
CA ILE A 169 17.24 2.72 17.79
C ILE A 169 18.28 3.82 18.04
N GLU A 170 19.12 3.67 19.06
CA GLU A 170 20.19 4.61 19.40
C GLU A 170 21.19 4.76 18.25
N ASP A 171 21.66 3.64 17.68
CA ASP A 171 22.56 3.65 16.53
C ASP A 171 21.95 4.39 15.33
N TRP A 172 20.66 4.18 15.05
CA TRP A 172 19.96 4.95 14.02
C TRP A 172 19.94 6.43 14.35
N ILE A 173 19.62 6.82 15.59
CA ILE A 173 19.55 8.23 16.02
C ILE A 173 20.92 8.91 15.86
N HIS A 174 22.01 8.24 16.23
CA HIS A 174 23.37 8.78 16.12
C HIS A 174 23.86 8.87 14.67
N LYS A 175 23.54 7.88 13.82
CA LYS A 175 23.96 7.85 12.40
C LYS A 175 23.06 8.67 11.47
N ASN A 176 21.89 9.14 11.93
CA ASN A 176 20.94 9.92 11.15
C ASN A 176 20.63 11.26 11.82
N PRO A 177 21.50 12.27 11.66
CA PRO A 177 21.29 13.59 12.25
C PRO A 177 19.93 14.18 11.87
N LEU A 178 19.32 14.90 12.81
CA LEU A 178 18.01 15.52 12.62
C LEU A 178 17.94 16.29 11.29
N ASN A 179 16.89 16.06 10.50
CA ASN A 179 16.66 16.79 9.25
C ASN A 179 17.81 16.69 8.22
N CYS A 180 18.63 15.65 8.31
CA CYS A 180 19.71 15.39 7.36
C CYS A 180 19.62 14.00 6.71
N GLY A 181 20.15 13.89 5.50
CA GLY A 181 20.19 12.64 4.77
C GLY A 181 18.83 12.15 4.25
N PRO A 182 18.81 10.95 3.65
CA PRO A 182 17.65 10.41 2.94
C PRO A 182 16.50 10.06 3.88
N ASN A 183 16.76 9.69 5.13
CA ASN A 183 15.75 9.20 6.07
C ASN A 183 14.80 10.30 6.62
N TYR A 184 15.07 11.58 6.32
CA TYR A 184 14.19 12.72 6.61
C TYR A 184 13.50 13.28 5.35
N LYS A 185 13.70 12.67 4.19
CA LYS A 185 13.15 13.17 2.92
C LYS A 185 11.64 12.98 2.80
N CYS A 186 11.11 11.91 3.38
CA CYS A 186 9.70 11.53 3.30
C CYS A 186 9.09 11.44 4.71
N SER A 187 8.09 12.27 4.98
CA SER A 187 7.45 12.35 6.30
C SER A 187 6.61 11.12 6.66
N GLN A 188 6.15 10.32 5.67
CA GLN A 188 5.56 9.01 5.92
C GLN A 188 6.57 8.05 6.54
N GLU A 189 7.81 8.03 6.06
CA GLU A 189 8.86 7.14 6.58
C GLU A 189 9.22 7.49 8.03
N ILE A 190 9.27 8.79 8.34
CA ILE A 190 9.40 9.29 9.71
C ILE A 190 8.24 8.80 10.58
N SER A 191 7.02 8.95 10.09
CA SER A 191 5.80 8.56 10.80
C SER A 191 5.77 7.05 11.11
N LEU A 192 6.08 6.20 10.12
CA LEU A 192 6.12 4.75 10.30
C LEU A 192 7.20 4.32 11.30
N ARG A 193 8.41 4.88 11.20
CA ARG A 193 9.49 4.61 12.16
C ARG A 193 9.07 4.97 13.58
N VAL A 194 8.52 6.16 13.77
CA VAL A 194 8.04 6.61 15.09
C VAL A 194 6.96 5.67 15.62
N LEU A 195 5.97 5.28 14.82
CA LEU A 195 4.93 4.33 15.26
C LEU A 195 5.52 2.96 15.66
N ASN A 196 6.49 2.45 14.92
CA ASN A 196 7.17 1.19 15.27
C ASN A 196 8.03 1.31 16.53
N TRP A 197 8.71 2.43 16.74
CA TRP A 197 9.40 2.73 18.00
C TRP A 197 8.44 2.83 19.18
N LEU A 198 7.26 3.44 19.01
CA LEU A 198 6.24 3.47 20.05
C LEU A 198 5.82 2.05 20.45
N PHE A 199 5.56 1.18 19.48
CA PHE A 199 5.20 -0.21 19.77
C PHE A 199 6.26 -0.90 20.64
N ALA A 200 7.54 -0.75 20.28
CA ALA A 200 8.65 -1.30 21.05
C ALA A 200 8.81 -0.65 22.44
N LEU A 201 8.68 0.67 22.57
CA LEU A 201 8.72 1.37 23.86
C LEU A 201 7.65 0.84 24.81
N TYR A 202 6.40 0.72 24.34
CA TYR A 202 5.30 0.21 25.16
C TYR A 202 5.50 -1.27 25.53
N TYR A 203 6.05 -2.09 24.62
CA TYR A 203 6.34 -3.50 24.90
C TYR A 203 7.46 -3.69 25.94
N TYR A 204 8.57 -2.97 25.77
CA TYR A 204 9.74 -3.02 26.68
C TYR A 204 9.68 -2.00 27.81
N LYS A 205 8.50 -1.42 28.09
CA LYS A 205 8.29 -0.35 29.06
C LYS A 205 8.94 -0.61 30.41
N ASP A 206 8.82 -1.83 30.93
CA ASP A 206 9.32 -2.23 32.25
C ASP A 206 10.70 -2.93 32.20
N SER A 207 11.36 -2.94 31.04
CA SER A 207 12.70 -3.52 30.91
C SER A 207 13.75 -2.65 31.63
N VAL A 208 14.71 -3.30 32.28
CA VAL A 208 15.87 -2.61 32.89
C VAL A 208 16.78 -1.96 31.84
N GLU A 209 16.75 -2.46 30.61
CA GLU A 209 17.50 -1.93 29.46
C GLU A 209 16.94 -0.58 28.96
N LEU A 210 15.68 -0.27 29.27
CA LEU A 210 15.14 1.07 29.04
C LEU A 210 15.59 1.94 30.21
N THR A 211 16.78 2.53 30.10
CA THR A 211 17.32 3.47 31.09
C THR A 211 16.78 4.89 30.85
N GLU A 212 16.99 5.79 31.80
CA GLU A 212 16.59 7.20 31.66
C GLU A 212 17.25 7.86 30.44
N ASP A 213 18.54 7.58 30.21
CA ASP A 213 19.28 8.15 29.07
C ASP A 213 18.77 7.63 27.72
N VAL A 214 18.55 6.32 27.60
CA VAL A 214 17.97 5.69 26.40
C VAL A 214 16.58 6.28 26.14
N PHE A 215 15.74 6.34 27.16
CA PHE A 215 14.40 6.89 27.04
C PHE A 215 14.42 8.36 26.61
N ARG A 216 15.23 9.19 27.27
CA ARG A 216 15.39 10.62 26.95
C ARG A 216 15.82 10.82 25.50
N LEU A 217 16.83 10.08 25.03
CA LEU A 217 17.31 10.15 23.65
C LEU A 217 16.20 9.81 22.65
N ILE A 218 15.47 8.71 22.88
CA ILE A 218 14.38 8.28 21.99
C ILE A 218 13.24 9.31 21.99
N ILE A 219 12.79 9.78 23.15
CA ILE A 219 11.67 10.73 23.27
C ILE A 219 12.01 12.08 22.65
N GLN A 220 13.23 12.57 22.82
CA GLN A 220 13.69 13.79 22.17
C GLN A 220 13.71 13.64 20.64
N SER A 221 14.21 12.51 20.14
CA SER A 221 14.20 12.20 18.72
C SER A 221 12.77 12.11 18.17
N VAL A 222 11.86 11.41 18.85
CA VAL A 222 10.44 11.30 18.49
C VAL A 222 9.79 12.67 18.40
N TYR A 223 9.98 13.54 19.40
CA TYR A 223 9.42 14.88 19.39
C TYR A 223 9.85 15.69 18.16
N TRP A 224 11.15 15.73 17.86
CA TRP A 224 11.67 16.52 16.73
C TRP A 224 11.30 15.92 15.37
N GLN A 225 11.24 14.60 15.27
CA GLN A 225 10.70 13.90 14.10
C GLN A 225 9.23 14.26 13.86
N MET A 226 8.40 14.30 14.90
CA MET A 226 7.00 14.68 14.75
C MET A 226 6.79 16.17 14.49
N LYS A 227 7.69 17.03 14.98
CA LYS A 227 7.75 18.44 14.60
C LYS A 227 8.05 18.61 13.11
N HIS A 228 8.97 17.82 12.55
CA HIS A 228 9.20 17.76 11.10
C HIS A 228 7.91 17.37 10.36
N VAL A 229 7.27 16.26 10.75
CA VAL A 229 6.05 15.77 10.10
C VAL A 229 4.95 16.84 10.14
N ARG A 230 4.75 17.48 11.30
CA ARG A 230 3.78 18.56 11.45
C ARG A 230 4.09 19.75 10.55
N ALA A 231 5.35 20.16 10.45
CA ALA A 231 5.77 21.29 9.62
C ALA A 231 5.62 21.02 8.12
N ASN A 232 5.79 19.76 7.70
CA ASN A 232 5.73 19.35 6.30
C ASN A 232 4.36 18.82 5.85
N ILE A 233 3.39 18.70 6.74
CA ILE A 233 2.10 18.00 6.53
C ILE A 233 1.31 18.43 5.28
N ASN A 234 1.48 19.65 4.80
CA ASN A 234 0.81 20.11 3.57
C ASN A 234 1.40 19.47 2.31
N PHE A 235 2.65 19.02 2.34
CA PHE A 235 3.25 18.30 1.22
C PHE A 235 2.50 17.00 0.95
N SER A 236 2.27 16.19 1.98
CA SER A 236 1.47 14.96 1.85
C SER A 236 -0.01 15.28 1.61
N ARG A 237 -0.60 16.30 2.23
CA ARG A 237 -2.04 16.60 2.04
C ARG A 237 -2.42 17.34 0.75
N ILE A 238 -1.45 17.89 0.01
CA ILE A 238 -1.70 18.67 -1.21
C ILE A 238 -0.96 18.11 -2.42
N ALA A 239 0.33 17.78 -2.30
CA ALA A 239 1.16 17.38 -3.44
C ALA A 239 1.17 15.87 -3.71
N VAL A 240 1.09 15.04 -2.66
CA VAL A 240 1.13 13.58 -2.81
C VAL A 240 -0.26 12.96 -2.60
N ARG A 241 -1.00 13.48 -1.62
CA ARG A 241 -2.36 13.17 -1.15
C ARG A 241 -2.82 11.75 -1.42
N ASN A 242 -2.13 10.81 -0.81
CA ASN A 242 -2.39 9.38 -0.85
C ASN A 242 -2.18 8.78 0.56
N ASN A 243 -1.80 7.49 0.68
CA ASN A 243 -1.54 6.85 1.98
C ASN A 243 -0.54 7.60 2.88
N HIS A 244 0.36 8.42 2.32
CA HIS A 244 1.27 9.27 3.09
C HIS A 244 0.49 10.22 4.00
N ALA A 245 -0.56 10.86 3.48
CA ALA A 245 -1.36 11.81 4.25
C ALA A 245 -2.12 11.10 5.39
N ILE A 246 -2.66 9.90 5.15
CA ILE A 246 -3.33 9.10 6.19
C ILE A 246 -2.32 8.72 7.29
N THR A 247 -1.13 8.26 6.89
CA THR A 247 -0.08 7.82 7.83
C THR A 247 0.43 8.99 8.69
N GLU A 248 0.76 10.11 8.07
CA GLU A 248 1.32 11.28 8.76
C GLU A 248 0.29 11.94 9.70
N THR A 249 -0.97 12.02 9.28
CA THR A 249 -2.04 12.59 10.12
C THR A 249 -2.38 11.69 11.29
N LEU A 250 -2.35 10.36 11.11
CA LEU A 250 -2.49 9.41 12.20
C LEU A 250 -1.34 9.51 13.21
N ALA A 251 -0.08 9.57 12.73
CA ALA A 251 1.07 9.68 13.62
C ALA A 251 1.00 10.97 14.47
N LEU A 252 0.59 12.10 13.89
CA LEU A 252 0.35 13.34 14.65
C LEU A 252 -0.75 13.18 15.70
N TYR A 253 -1.85 12.52 15.36
CA TYR A 253 -2.92 12.24 16.31
C TYR A 253 -2.42 11.40 17.48
N LEU A 254 -1.78 10.26 17.19
CA LEU A 254 -1.35 9.30 18.20
C LEU A 254 -0.24 9.86 19.09
N ILE A 255 0.71 10.62 18.55
CA ILE A 255 1.76 11.24 19.36
C ILE A 255 1.16 12.30 20.29
N GLY A 256 0.26 13.15 19.77
CA GLY A 256 -0.43 14.13 20.60
C GLY A 256 -1.35 13.50 21.66
N LEU A 257 -1.85 12.28 21.41
CA LEU A 257 -2.66 11.52 22.36
C LEU A 257 -1.81 10.87 23.45
N LEU A 258 -0.74 10.18 23.07
CA LEU A 258 0.06 9.32 23.95
C LEU A 258 1.13 10.09 24.73
N PHE A 259 1.56 11.26 24.25
CA PHE A 259 2.57 12.11 24.88
C PHE A 259 2.04 13.54 25.10
N PRO A 260 1.02 13.72 25.97
CA PRO A 260 0.43 15.04 26.25
C PRO A 260 1.42 16.06 26.84
N GLN A 261 2.59 15.61 27.31
CA GLN A 261 3.64 16.44 27.89
C GLN A 261 4.43 17.24 26.84
N PHE A 262 4.39 16.84 25.57
CA PHE A 262 5.00 17.66 24.52
C PHE A 262 4.27 19.01 24.40
N PRO A 263 4.99 20.14 24.22
CA PRO A 263 4.37 21.46 24.17
C PRO A 263 3.26 21.58 23.12
N GLU A 264 3.45 20.97 21.95
CA GLU A 264 2.50 21.02 20.83
C GLU A 264 1.53 19.82 20.78
N SER A 265 1.55 18.92 21.77
CA SER A 265 0.77 17.67 21.79
C SER A 265 -0.73 17.90 21.54
N GLY A 266 -1.33 18.88 22.21
CA GLY A 266 -2.73 19.23 22.07
C GLY A 266 -3.09 19.70 20.65
N GLU A 267 -2.18 20.43 20.00
CA GLU A 267 -2.36 20.84 18.61
C GLU A 267 -2.24 19.65 17.65
N TRP A 268 -1.21 18.82 17.82
CA TRP A 268 -0.97 17.63 17.01
C TRP A 268 -2.13 16.66 17.08
N LYS A 269 -2.62 16.39 18.29
CA LYS A 269 -3.83 15.57 18.53
C LYS A 269 -5.03 16.14 17.80
N LYS A 270 -5.37 17.41 18.03
CA LYS A 270 -6.57 18.06 17.45
C LYS A 270 -6.52 18.11 15.93
N LYS A 271 -5.39 18.53 15.35
CA LYS A 271 -5.24 18.67 13.90
C LYS A 271 -5.04 17.32 13.22
N GLY A 272 -4.22 16.44 13.79
CA GLY A 272 -3.99 15.07 13.31
C GLY A 272 -5.31 14.32 13.18
N LYS A 273 -6.13 14.31 14.24
CA LYS A 273 -7.47 13.69 14.24
C LYS A 273 -8.35 14.24 13.12
N LYS A 274 -8.51 15.58 13.09
CA LYS A 274 -9.33 16.26 12.08
C LYS A 274 -8.89 15.94 10.65
N TRP A 275 -7.58 15.94 10.40
CA TRP A 275 -7.06 15.66 9.06
C TRP A 275 -7.16 14.18 8.70
N PHE A 276 -6.92 13.27 9.65
CA PHE A 276 -7.13 11.84 9.44
C PHE A 276 -8.57 11.55 9.02
N GLU A 277 -9.57 12.10 9.72
CA GLU A 277 -10.98 11.97 9.34
C GLU A 277 -11.28 12.52 7.94
N GLN A 278 -10.68 13.66 7.58
CA GLN A 278 -10.81 14.26 6.26
C GLN A 278 -10.17 13.39 5.17
N GLU A 279 -9.01 12.81 5.43
CA GLU A 279 -8.32 11.95 4.47
C GLU A 279 -9.04 10.62 4.30
N ILE A 280 -9.50 9.95 5.37
CA ILE A 280 -10.31 8.72 5.24
C ILE A 280 -11.57 8.97 4.40
N LYS A 281 -12.30 10.06 4.67
CA LYS A 281 -13.50 10.42 3.90
C LYS A 281 -13.22 10.72 2.43
N TYR A 282 -12.06 11.32 2.13
CA TYR A 282 -11.69 11.66 0.76
C TYR A 282 -11.15 10.45 -0.02
N GLN A 283 -10.34 9.63 0.65
CA GLN A 283 -9.49 8.63 0.01
C GLN A 283 -10.16 7.25 -0.13
N VAL A 284 -11.14 6.95 0.73
CA VAL A 284 -11.95 5.72 0.66
C VAL A 284 -13.35 6.13 0.17
N ALA A 285 -13.83 5.53 -0.92
CA ALA A 285 -15.14 5.79 -1.51
C ALA A 285 -16.28 5.14 -0.69
N GLU A 286 -17.54 5.47 -1.00
CA GLU A 286 -18.69 5.02 -0.21
C GLU A 286 -18.87 3.50 -0.25
N ASP A 287 -18.43 2.88 -1.33
CA ASP A 287 -18.43 1.44 -1.56
C ASP A 287 -17.16 0.74 -0.99
N GLY A 288 -16.26 1.50 -0.36
CA GLY A 288 -15.04 1.00 0.27
C GLY A 288 -13.81 1.04 -0.61
N THR A 289 -13.92 1.32 -1.90
CA THR A 289 -12.78 1.34 -2.82
C THR A 289 -11.81 2.48 -2.52
N TYR A 290 -10.53 2.32 -2.84
CA TYR A 290 -9.45 3.21 -2.40
C TYR A 290 -8.80 3.98 -3.57
N LEU A 291 -8.49 5.27 -3.38
CA LEU A 291 -8.04 6.16 -4.47
C LEU A 291 -6.72 5.77 -5.14
N GLN A 292 -5.87 4.95 -4.52
CA GLN A 292 -4.59 4.56 -5.13
C GLN A 292 -4.72 3.37 -6.08
N PHE A 293 -5.92 2.79 -6.19
CA PHE A 293 -6.21 1.67 -7.09
C PHE A 293 -5.25 0.50 -6.89
N SER A 294 -4.88 0.22 -5.64
CA SER A 294 -3.91 -0.82 -5.27
C SER A 294 -4.41 -1.58 -4.04
N MET A 295 -4.46 -2.91 -4.14
CA MET A 295 -4.85 -3.77 -3.04
C MET A 295 -3.85 -3.64 -1.87
N ASN A 296 -2.55 -3.61 -2.19
CA ASN A 296 -1.48 -3.51 -1.21
C ASN A 296 -1.53 -2.18 -0.46
N TYR A 297 -1.77 -1.05 -1.14
CA TYR A 297 -1.91 0.24 -0.48
C TYR A 297 -3.23 0.41 0.26
N HIS A 298 -4.29 -0.30 -0.13
CA HIS A 298 -5.51 -0.34 0.66
C HIS A 298 -5.32 -1.12 1.96
N ARG A 299 -4.50 -2.19 1.97
CA ARG A 299 -4.09 -2.87 3.23
C ARG A 299 -3.31 -1.96 4.17
N VAL A 300 -2.52 -1.02 3.66
CA VAL A 300 -1.89 0.01 4.51
C VAL A 300 -2.97 0.82 5.24
N VAL A 301 -4.04 1.21 4.55
CA VAL A 301 -5.16 1.93 5.18
C VAL A 301 -5.87 1.06 6.22
N VAL A 302 -6.07 -0.24 5.97
CA VAL A 302 -6.63 -1.19 6.95
C VAL A 302 -5.78 -1.21 8.22
N GLN A 303 -4.46 -1.39 8.10
CA GLN A 303 -3.52 -1.36 9.24
C GLN A 303 -3.62 -0.06 10.05
N LEU A 304 -3.66 1.09 9.37
CA LEU A 304 -3.76 2.41 10.01
C LEU A 304 -5.12 2.63 10.68
N LEU A 305 -6.22 2.15 10.08
CA LEU A 305 -7.56 2.19 10.69
C LEU A 305 -7.64 1.33 11.94
N THR A 306 -7.04 0.12 11.93
CA THR A 306 -6.97 -0.75 13.11
C THR A 306 -6.23 -0.06 14.26
N TRP A 307 -5.07 0.55 13.97
CA TRP A 307 -4.33 1.35 14.96
C TRP A 307 -5.16 2.53 15.48
N ALA A 308 -5.72 3.32 14.57
CA ALA A 308 -6.46 4.53 14.89
C ALA A 308 -7.64 4.21 15.81
N ILE A 309 -8.52 3.30 15.40
CA ILE A 309 -9.76 2.99 16.10
C ILE A 309 -9.45 2.38 17.47
N THR A 310 -8.53 1.40 17.52
CA THR A 310 -8.21 0.71 18.77
C THR A 310 -7.58 1.66 19.79
N LEU A 311 -6.63 2.50 19.40
CA LEU A 311 -5.99 3.44 20.33
C LEU A 311 -6.92 4.59 20.72
N ALA A 312 -7.81 5.03 19.83
CA ALA A 312 -8.85 5.98 20.21
C ALA A 312 -9.75 5.39 21.31
N ASP A 313 -10.26 4.16 21.12
CA ASP A 313 -11.13 3.50 22.10
C ASP A 313 -10.49 3.35 23.46
N ARG A 314 -9.26 2.83 23.49
CA ARG A 314 -8.53 2.61 24.75
C ARG A 314 -8.25 3.90 25.51
N ASN A 315 -8.28 5.04 24.82
CA ASN A 315 -8.09 6.35 25.42
C ASN A 315 -9.41 7.12 25.58
N GLY A 316 -10.56 6.47 25.46
CA GLY A 316 -11.88 7.10 25.63
C GLY A 316 -12.21 8.11 24.54
N GLU A 317 -11.61 7.96 23.35
CA GLU A 317 -11.84 8.80 22.19
C GLU A 317 -12.57 8.06 21.07
N ARG A 318 -13.19 8.85 20.19
CA ARG A 318 -13.88 8.36 19.01
C ARG A 318 -13.66 9.27 17.82
N PHE A 319 -13.54 8.71 16.63
CA PHE A 319 -13.59 9.46 15.38
C PHE A 319 -15.05 9.76 14.97
N CYS A 320 -15.24 10.55 13.91
CA CYS A 320 -16.55 10.70 13.28
C CYS A 320 -17.04 9.37 12.67
N ASP A 321 -18.37 9.21 12.56
CA ASP A 321 -19.02 7.98 12.06
C ASP A 321 -18.50 7.54 10.70
N GLU A 322 -18.14 8.50 9.86
CA GLU A 322 -17.68 8.25 8.51
C GLU A 322 -16.41 7.39 8.49
N VAL A 323 -15.49 7.58 9.44
CA VAL A 323 -14.28 6.73 9.53
C VAL A 323 -14.65 5.26 9.70
N TYR A 324 -15.62 4.97 10.56
CA TYR A 324 -16.07 3.60 10.82
C TYR A 324 -16.81 3.00 9.63
N LYS A 325 -17.65 3.80 8.95
CA LYS A 325 -18.34 3.37 7.73
C LYS A 325 -17.34 3.02 6.63
N ARG A 326 -16.33 3.88 6.39
CA ARG A 326 -15.28 3.64 5.40
C ARG A 326 -14.39 2.46 5.78
N ALA A 327 -14.12 2.25 7.07
CA ALA A 327 -13.40 1.07 7.56
C ALA A 327 -14.15 -0.23 7.27
N TYR A 328 -15.45 -0.28 7.61
CA TYR A 328 -16.30 -1.44 7.33
C TYR A 328 -16.38 -1.73 5.83
N GLN A 329 -16.59 -0.70 5.00
CA GLN A 329 -16.63 -0.87 3.55
C GLN A 329 -15.28 -1.25 2.95
N SER A 330 -14.16 -0.78 3.51
CA SER A 330 -12.81 -1.21 3.09
C SER A 330 -12.61 -2.71 3.31
N VAL A 331 -13.01 -3.22 4.48
CA VAL A 331 -12.95 -4.66 4.77
C VAL A 331 -13.86 -5.41 3.80
N ASN A 332 -15.08 -4.93 3.56
CA ASN A 332 -16.01 -5.57 2.61
C ASN A 332 -15.40 -5.65 1.21
N PHE A 333 -14.90 -4.55 0.66
CA PHE A 333 -14.29 -4.52 -0.67
C PHE A 333 -13.13 -5.52 -0.80
N LEU A 334 -12.16 -5.47 0.12
CA LEU A 334 -10.99 -6.35 0.07
C LEU A 334 -11.39 -7.82 0.28
N TYR A 335 -12.31 -8.10 1.19
CA TYR A 335 -12.81 -9.45 1.44
C TYR A 335 -13.60 -10.02 0.25
N GLN A 336 -14.40 -9.22 -0.45
CA GLN A 336 -15.07 -9.68 -1.68
C GLN A 336 -14.08 -9.92 -2.83
N CYS A 337 -12.92 -9.25 -2.84
CA CYS A 337 -11.85 -9.46 -3.81
C CYS A 337 -10.88 -10.60 -3.44
N GLN A 338 -10.95 -11.11 -2.20
CA GLN A 338 -10.01 -12.11 -1.67
C GLN A 338 -10.33 -13.53 -2.17
N ASP A 339 -9.31 -14.33 -2.38
CA ASP A 339 -9.40 -15.78 -2.48
C ASP A 339 -9.46 -16.42 -1.08
N ASP A 340 -10.43 -17.29 -0.86
CA ASP A 340 -10.73 -17.83 0.48
C ASP A 340 -9.71 -18.88 0.96
N LEU A 341 -8.97 -19.54 0.05
CA LEU A 341 -7.99 -20.56 0.41
C LEU A 341 -6.65 -19.94 0.82
N THR A 342 -6.13 -19.03 -0.01
CA THR A 342 -4.80 -18.44 0.16
C THR A 342 -4.84 -17.13 0.95
N GLY A 343 -5.97 -16.44 0.96
CA GLY A 343 -6.08 -15.08 1.50
C GLY A 343 -5.54 -14.02 0.58
N TRP A 344 -5.15 -14.39 -0.63
CA TRP A 344 -4.57 -13.49 -1.60
C TRP A 344 -5.65 -12.70 -2.31
N LEU A 345 -5.28 -11.52 -2.77
CA LEU A 345 -6.10 -10.72 -3.69
C LEU A 345 -5.39 -10.69 -5.05
N PRO A 346 -6.10 -10.29 -6.13
CA PRO A 346 -5.47 -9.83 -7.36
C PRO A 346 -4.26 -8.93 -7.06
N ASN A 347 -3.12 -9.18 -7.71
CA ASN A 347 -1.91 -8.36 -7.54
C ASN A 347 -2.05 -7.05 -8.32
N TYR A 348 -3.13 -6.34 -8.05
CA TYR A 348 -3.61 -5.23 -8.86
C TYR A 348 -3.14 -3.89 -8.29
N GLY A 349 -2.57 -3.08 -9.17
CA GLY A 349 -1.97 -1.80 -8.87
C GLY A 349 -0.60 -1.91 -8.19
N SER A 350 -0.08 -0.76 -7.77
CA SER A 350 1.28 -0.67 -7.22
C SER A 350 1.46 -1.48 -5.93
N ASN A 351 2.44 -2.37 -5.89
CA ASN A 351 2.72 -3.29 -4.79
C ASN A 351 4.21 -3.27 -4.46
N ASP A 352 4.56 -2.72 -3.30
CA ASP A 352 5.93 -2.57 -2.80
C ASP A 352 6.22 -3.39 -1.54
N GLY A 353 5.42 -4.42 -1.27
CA GLY A 353 5.61 -5.23 -0.07
C GLY A 353 5.16 -4.56 1.22
N ALA A 354 4.51 -3.39 1.16
CA ALA A 354 4.08 -2.64 2.34
C ALA A 354 3.21 -3.46 3.31
N LEU A 355 3.81 -3.84 4.42
CA LEU A 355 3.19 -4.48 5.58
C LEU A 355 3.96 -4.01 6.82
N PHE A 356 3.55 -2.86 7.35
CA PHE A 356 4.37 -2.11 8.30
C PHE A 356 4.25 -2.63 9.74
N PHE A 357 3.13 -3.27 10.08
CA PHE A 357 2.81 -3.76 11.42
C PHE A 357 2.57 -5.28 11.41
N LYS A 358 3.55 -6.05 10.91
CA LYS A 358 3.40 -7.50 10.69
C LYS A 358 3.38 -8.28 12.02
N LEU A 359 2.18 -8.59 12.50
CA LEU A 359 1.97 -9.29 13.78
C LEU A 359 1.71 -10.80 13.63
N ASN A 360 2.05 -11.38 12.48
CA ASN A 360 1.83 -12.79 12.14
C ASN A 360 2.92 -13.31 11.18
N ASP A 361 2.95 -14.62 10.93
CA ASP A 361 3.90 -15.26 10.02
C ASP A 361 3.36 -15.57 8.63
N CYS A 362 2.15 -15.12 8.28
CA CYS A 362 1.63 -15.33 6.94
C CYS A 362 2.52 -14.64 5.88
N ASP A 363 2.45 -15.17 4.65
CA ASP A 363 3.03 -14.48 3.50
C ASP A 363 2.44 -13.07 3.40
N TYR A 364 3.22 -12.10 2.93
CA TYR A 364 2.74 -10.73 2.86
C TYR A 364 1.55 -10.57 1.89
N ARG A 365 1.35 -11.49 0.94
CA ARG A 365 0.18 -11.52 0.06
C ARG A 365 -1.07 -12.06 0.72
N ASP A 366 -0.98 -12.62 1.92
CA ASP A 366 -2.14 -13.04 2.70
C ASP A 366 -2.72 -11.85 3.50
N TYR A 367 -3.95 -11.48 3.19
CA TYR A 367 -4.64 -10.33 3.79
C TYR A 367 -5.51 -10.72 4.98
N HIS A 368 -5.71 -12.02 5.24
CA HIS A 368 -6.58 -12.47 6.32
C HIS A 368 -6.27 -11.82 7.68
N PRO A 369 -5.00 -11.71 8.14
CA PRO A 369 -4.74 -11.23 9.49
C PRO A 369 -5.17 -9.76 9.69
N GLN A 370 -4.94 -8.90 8.69
CA GLN A 370 -5.30 -7.49 8.78
C GLN A 370 -6.81 -7.27 8.63
N LEU A 371 -7.47 -8.07 7.78
CA LEU A 371 -8.92 -8.00 7.60
C LEU A 371 -9.67 -8.54 8.82
N ASP A 372 -9.24 -9.66 9.41
CA ASP A 372 -9.83 -10.22 10.63
C ASP A 372 -9.76 -9.23 11.80
N ALA A 373 -8.59 -8.62 12.01
CA ALA A 373 -8.38 -7.68 13.10
C ALA A 373 -9.30 -6.44 13.00
N LEU A 374 -9.40 -5.83 11.80
CA LEU A 374 -10.27 -4.66 11.61
C LEU A 374 -11.75 -5.04 11.63
N HIS A 375 -12.13 -6.19 11.05
CA HIS A 375 -13.51 -6.66 11.07
C HIS A 375 -13.99 -6.89 12.49
N TYR A 376 -13.26 -7.67 13.28
CA TYR A 376 -13.65 -7.99 14.65
C TYR A 376 -13.75 -6.73 15.53
N LEU A 377 -12.86 -5.75 15.32
CA LEU A 377 -12.93 -4.46 16.00
C LEU A 377 -14.24 -3.70 15.72
N LEU A 378 -14.82 -3.87 14.52
CA LEU A 378 -16.04 -3.19 14.08
C LEU A 378 -17.32 -3.97 14.40
N THR A 379 -17.27 -5.30 14.36
CA THR A 379 -18.44 -6.19 14.40
C THR A 379 -18.53 -7.01 15.69
N SER A 380 -17.41 -7.20 16.40
CA SER A 380 -17.26 -8.16 17.50
C SER A 380 -17.46 -9.63 17.09
N GLU A 381 -17.45 -9.91 15.78
CA GLU A 381 -17.66 -11.23 15.18
C GLU A 381 -16.43 -11.67 14.37
N HIS A 382 -16.28 -12.97 14.16
CA HIS A 382 -15.17 -13.51 13.38
C HIS A 382 -15.45 -13.34 11.87
N LEU A 383 -14.44 -12.93 11.10
CA LEU A 383 -14.54 -12.91 9.64
C LEU A 383 -14.25 -14.30 9.04
N TYR A 384 -13.43 -15.09 9.71
CA TYR A 384 -12.99 -16.42 9.28
C TYR A 384 -13.12 -17.43 10.42
N ASP A 385 -13.13 -18.72 10.08
CA ASP A 385 -13.23 -19.83 11.06
C ASP A 385 -12.00 -19.92 11.98
N ARG A 386 -10.85 -19.40 11.54
CA ARG A 386 -9.61 -19.31 12.31
C ARG A 386 -9.38 -17.92 12.85
N GLN A 387 -8.77 -17.84 14.03
CA GLN A 387 -8.29 -16.59 14.61
C GLN A 387 -6.85 -16.31 14.15
N TYR A 388 -6.57 -15.04 13.86
CA TYR A 388 -5.22 -14.57 13.49
C TYR A 388 -4.57 -13.80 14.65
N GLU A 389 -3.23 -13.87 14.73
CA GLU A 389 -2.43 -13.33 15.83
C GLU A 389 -2.57 -11.79 15.96
N ASP A 390 -2.69 -11.05 14.86
CA ASP A 390 -2.88 -9.58 14.86
C ASP A 390 -4.00 -9.14 15.83
N ARG A 391 -5.08 -9.92 15.91
CA ARG A 391 -6.21 -9.66 16.79
C ARG A 391 -5.83 -9.73 18.27
N GLU A 392 -4.99 -10.70 18.64
CA GLU A 392 -4.53 -10.90 20.03
C GLU A 392 -3.68 -9.73 20.51
N TRP A 393 -2.88 -9.16 19.62
CA TRP A 393 -2.08 -7.98 19.90
C TRP A 393 -2.93 -6.71 20.05
N TYR A 394 -3.81 -6.40 19.09
CA TYR A 394 -4.58 -5.15 19.12
C TYR A 394 -5.66 -5.15 20.22
N LEU A 395 -6.28 -6.30 20.47
CA LEU A 395 -7.39 -6.46 21.41
C LEU A 395 -6.96 -7.14 22.72
N CYS A 396 -5.68 -7.10 23.05
CA CYS A 396 -5.15 -7.64 24.30
C CYS A 396 -5.88 -7.06 25.53
N GLU A 397 -6.38 -7.93 26.42
CA GLU A 397 -7.17 -7.56 27.62
C GLU A 397 -8.47 -6.77 27.37
N TRP A 398 -8.87 -6.63 26.10
CA TRP A 398 -9.99 -5.78 25.74
C TRP A 398 -10.85 -6.46 24.69
N LYS A 399 -12.13 -6.65 25.01
CA LYS A 399 -13.11 -7.05 23.99
C LYS A 399 -13.69 -5.79 23.39
N ALA A 400 -13.55 -5.63 22.08
CA ALA A 400 -14.31 -4.64 21.35
C ALA A 400 -15.79 -4.92 21.57
N ASN A 401 -16.49 -4.07 22.32
CA ASN A 401 -17.94 -4.15 22.52
C ASN A 401 -18.63 -3.07 21.68
N ARG A 402 -18.26 -3.01 20.40
CA ARG A 402 -18.75 -1.99 19.47
C ARG A 402 -20.02 -2.45 18.76
N GLN A 403 -20.07 -3.71 18.31
CA GLN A 403 -21.17 -4.28 17.51
C GLN A 403 -21.79 -3.24 16.54
N MET A 404 -20.93 -2.46 15.87
CA MET A 404 -21.39 -1.28 15.12
C MET A 404 -22.02 -1.66 13.79
N TYR A 405 -21.66 -2.83 13.27
CA TYR A 405 -22.07 -3.34 11.96
C TYR A 405 -22.27 -4.85 12.04
N PRO A 406 -23.14 -5.42 11.17
CA PRO A 406 -23.28 -6.87 11.06
C PRO A 406 -21.97 -7.51 10.55
N PRO A 407 -21.74 -8.81 10.80
CA PRO A 407 -20.61 -9.52 10.20
C PRO A 407 -20.74 -9.54 8.67
N ILE A 408 -19.66 -9.14 7.99
CA ILE A 408 -19.55 -9.24 6.52
C ILE A 408 -19.57 -10.71 6.13
N LYS A 409 -20.30 -11.03 5.06
CA LYS A 409 -20.39 -12.37 4.48
C LYS A 409 -19.86 -12.37 3.06
N LYS A 410 -19.29 -13.49 2.63
CA LYS A 410 -18.87 -13.69 1.24
C LYS A 410 -20.10 -13.71 0.34
N GLN A 411 -20.04 -13.01 -0.78
CA GLN A 411 -21.13 -12.96 -1.76
C GLN A 411 -20.80 -13.85 -2.96
N PHE A 412 -21.82 -14.53 -3.49
CA PHE A 412 -21.74 -15.31 -4.74
C PHE A 412 -22.56 -14.63 -5.83
N GLY A 413 -22.20 -14.86 -7.08
CA GLY A 413 -22.78 -14.20 -8.24
C GLY A 413 -22.10 -12.87 -8.55
N CYS A 414 -22.91 -11.87 -8.91
CA CYS A 414 -22.45 -10.53 -9.29
C CYS A 414 -22.18 -9.63 -8.08
N ILE A 415 -20.98 -9.05 -8.01
CA ILE A 415 -20.61 -8.08 -6.97
C ILE A 415 -20.05 -6.84 -7.65
N SER A 416 -20.58 -5.66 -7.30
CA SER A 416 -20.21 -4.39 -7.94
C SER A 416 -19.80 -3.33 -6.93
N PHE A 417 -18.72 -2.63 -7.25
CA PHE A 417 -18.21 -1.46 -6.53
C PHE A 417 -18.10 -0.29 -7.51
N ASP A 418 -19.26 0.31 -7.81
CA ASP A 418 -19.42 1.27 -8.92
C ASP A 418 -18.67 2.59 -8.71
N LYS A 419 -18.37 3.01 -7.47
CA LYS A 419 -17.63 4.26 -7.22
C LYS A 419 -16.17 4.09 -7.61
N GLY A 420 -15.58 2.95 -7.27
CA GLY A 420 -14.21 2.61 -7.66
C GLY A 420 -14.11 2.06 -9.08
N GLY A 421 -15.17 1.44 -9.57
CA GLY A 421 -15.20 0.74 -10.86
C GLY A 421 -14.54 -0.63 -10.80
N TYR A 422 -14.95 -1.44 -9.83
CA TYR A 422 -14.52 -2.84 -9.68
C TYR A 422 -15.73 -3.75 -9.72
N TYR A 423 -15.60 -4.85 -10.44
CA TYR A 423 -16.66 -5.82 -10.64
C TYR A 423 -16.09 -7.21 -10.39
N CYS A 424 -16.86 -8.06 -9.72
CA CYS A 424 -16.47 -9.41 -9.41
C CYS A 424 -17.59 -10.38 -9.76
N ILE A 425 -17.20 -11.55 -10.25
CA ILE A 425 -18.10 -12.69 -10.45
C ILE A 425 -17.53 -13.83 -9.62
N ARG A 426 -18.32 -14.33 -8.67
CA ARG A 426 -17.88 -15.41 -7.77
C ARG A 426 -18.81 -16.61 -7.83
N GLU A 427 -18.25 -17.77 -8.09
CA GLU A 427 -18.89 -19.06 -7.86
C GLU A 427 -18.09 -19.85 -6.83
N LYS A 428 -18.47 -21.11 -6.61
CA LYS A 428 -17.79 -22.00 -5.67
C LYS A 428 -16.30 -22.13 -5.98
N ASP A 429 -15.97 -22.44 -7.23
CA ASP A 429 -14.59 -22.77 -7.63
C ASP A 429 -13.91 -21.67 -8.44
N THR A 430 -14.66 -20.70 -8.98
CA THR A 430 -14.12 -19.63 -9.84
C THR A 430 -14.35 -18.24 -9.27
N PHE A 431 -13.38 -17.36 -9.46
CA PHE A 431 -13.51 -15.93 -9.17
C PHE A 431 -12.94 -15.10 -10.31
N SER A 432 -13.72 -14.15 -10.82
CA SER A 432 -13.26 -13.19 -11.82
C SER A 432 -13.24 -11.79 -11.22
N PHE A 433 -12.14 -11.06 -11.43
CA PHE A 433 -11.99 -9.68 -11.00
C PHE A 433 -11.83 -8.79 -12.23
N ILE A 434 -12.64 -7.74 -12.32
CA ILE A 434 -12.72 -6.88 -13.51
C ILE A 434 -12.56 -5.42 -13.09
N ARG A 435 -11.71 -4.71 -13.82
CA ARG A 435 -11.50 -3.28 -13.67
C ARG A 435 -12.29 -2.50 -14.72
N CYS A 436 -13.12 -1.55 -14.32
CA CYS A 436 -13.69 -0.55 -15.23
C CYS A 436 -14.09 0.70 -14.46
N GLY A 437 -13.21 1.70 -14.39
CA GLY A 437 -13.50 2.89 -13.60
C GLY A 437 -12.98 4.20 -14.14
N ARG A 438 -13.36 5.22 -13.37
CA ARG A 438 -13.24 6.63 -13.73
C ARG A 438 -12.24 7.31 -12.81
N TYR A 439 -11.14 7.81 -13.37
CA TYR A 439 -10.08 8.43 -12.58
C TYR A 439 -10.44 9.87 -12.19
N LYS A 440 -10.58 10.09 -10.87
CA LYS A 440 -10.62 11.42 -10.24
C LYS A 440 -9.26 11.82 -9.69
N ASP A 441 -8.53 10.84 -9.20
CA ASP A 441 -7.18 10.96 -8.66
C ASP A 441 -6.19 10.26 -9.60
N ARG A 442 -4.90 10.60 -9.44
CA ARG A 442 -3.84 10.16 -10.35
C ARG A 442 -3.75 8.63 -10.43
N PRO A 443 -4.00 8.00 -11.60
CA PRO A 443 -3.82 6.57 -11.79
C PRO A 443 -2.34 6.20 -11.75
N ALA A 444 -2.06 4.97 -11.35
CA ALA A 444 -0.71 4.41 -11.40
C ALA A 444 -0.47 3.59 -12.68
N HIS A 445 -1.49 2.87 -13.17
CA HIS A 445 -1.38 1.92 -14.29
C HIS A 445 -2.38 2.25 -15.41
N ALA A 446 -2.07 1.84 -16.65
CA ALA A 446 -2.91 2.01 -17.86
C ALA A 446 -3.68 0.73 -18.21
N ASP A 447 -4.68 0.40 -17.40
CA ASP A 447 -5.16 -0.97 -17.18
C ASP A 447 -6.69 -1.12 -17.13
N ASN A 448 -7.43 -0.16 -17.67
CA ASN A 448 -8.89 -0.24 -17.66
C ASN A 448 -9.36 -1.45 -18.49
N LEU A 449 -10.47 -2.06 -18.09
CA LEU A 449 -11.02 -3.30 -18.65
C LEU A 449 -10.16 -4.55 -18.41
N HIS A 450 -9.14 -4.47 -17.54
CA HIS A 450 -8.37 -5.63 -17.08
C HIS A 450 -9.28 -6.71 -16.45
N LEU A 451 -8.91 -7.98 -16.68
CA LEU A 451 -9.56 -9.18 -16.16
C LEU A 451 -8.55 -10.13 -15.49
N ASP A 452 -8.83 -10.47 -14.24
CA ASP A 452 -8.18 -11.55 -13.50
C ASP A 452 -9.13 -12.76 -13.45
N ILE A 453 -8.63 -13.99 -13.62
CA ILE A 453 -9.41 -15.23 -13.45
C ILE A 453 -8.71 -16.18 -12.50
N TRP A 454 -9.42 -16.56 -11.45
CA TRP A 454 -8.99 -17.48 -10.42
C TRP A 454 -9.83 -18.76 -10.47
N TYR A 455 -9.17 -19.89 -10.23
CA TYR A 455 -9.79 -21.20 -10.12
C TYR A 455 -9.15 -21.99 -8.98
N GLN A 456 -9.97 -22.45 -8.03
CA GLN A 456 -9.57 -23.28 -6.88
C GLN A 456 -8.34 -22.75 -6.12
N GLY A 457 -8.32 -21.44 -5.83
CA GLY A 457 -7.24 -20.81 -5.05
C GLY A 457 -6.04 -20.34 -5.86
N GLU A 458 -5.98 -20.63 -7.16
CA GLU A 458 -4.88 -20.18 -8.02
C GLU A 458 -5.35 -19.11 -9.01
N ASN A 459 -4.48 -18.13 -9.28
CA ASN A 459 -4.71 -17.11 -10.30
C ASN A 459 -4.19 -17.62 -11.67
N TYR A 460 -5.11 -17.86 -12.61
CA TYR A 460 -4.84 -18.43 -13.94
C TYR A 460 -4.59 -17.36 -15.00
N LEU A 461 -5.31 -16.24 -14.92
CA LEU A 461 -5.05 -15.06 -15.73
C LEU A 461 -4.80 -13.90 -14.80
N PHE A 462 -3.56 -13.44 -14.74
CA PHE A 462 -3.09 -12.53 -13.69
C PHE A 462 -2.58 -11.19 -14.24
N ASP A 463 -2.59 -10.17 -13.39
CA ASP A 463 -1.84 -8.93 -13.56
C ASP A 463 -0.31 -9.15 -13.51
N GLY A 464 0.44 -8.44 -14.36
CA GLY A 464 1.90 -8.48 -14.37
C GLY A 464 2.58 -7.92 -13.11
N GLY A 465 1.87 -7.16 -12.28
CA GLY A 465 2.40 -6.53 -11.06
C GLY A 465 3.16 -5.23 -11.33
N SER A 466 3.99 -4.77 -10.38
CA SER A 466 4.62 -3.43 -10.46
C SER A 466 6.16 -3.38 -10.36
N TYR A 467 6.81 -4.49 -10.02
CA TYR A 467 8.29 -4.62 -9.92
C TYR A 467 9.02 -3.59 -9.04
N LYS A 468 9.48 -2.46 -9.60
CA LYS A 468 10.26 -1.40 -8.93
C LYS A 468 9.81 -0.03 -9.43
N TYR A 469 9.81 0.97 -8.56
CA TYR A 469 9.46 2.35 -8.94
C TYR A 469 10.61 3.15 -9.57
N ASN A 470 11.85 2.78 -9.28
CA ASN A 470 13.03 3.34 -9.94
C ASN A 470 13.79 2.21 -10.64
N THR A 471 13.56 2.07 -11.94
CA THR A 471 14.20 1.08 -12.82
C THR A 471 14.28 1.63 -14.24
N THR A 472 14.64 0.80 -15.22
CA THR A 472 14.77 1.21 -16.62
C THR A 472 13.43 1.72 -17.18
N GLU A 473 13.48 2.64 -18.13
CA GLU A 473 12.27 3.16 -18.78
C GLU A 473 11.45 2.05 -19.44
N LYS A 474 12.11 1.03 -20.01
CA LYS A 474 11.44 -0.14 -20.60
C LYS A 474 10.58 -0.88 -19.58
N LEU A 475 11.14 -1.19 -18.42
CA LEU A 475 10.40 -1.92 -17.37
C LEU A 475 9.29 -1.06 -16.75
N LEU A 476 9.53 0.25 -16.56
CA LEU A 476 8.48 1.16 -16.10
C LEU A 476 7.32 1.29 -17.09
N ARG A 477 7.62 1.32 -18.40
CA ARG A 477 6.59 1.32 -19.45
C ARG A 477 5.82 0.01 -19.48
N TYR A 478 6.49 -1.14 -19.37
CA TYR A 478 5.83 -2.44 -19.34
C TYR A 478 4.90 -2.60 -18.12
N PHE A 479 5.43 -2.52 -16.90
CA PHE A 479 4.68 -2.82 -15.66
C PHE A 479 3.62 -1.77 -15.31
N MET A 480 3.78 -0.51 -15.73
CA MET A 480 2.74 0.52 -15.50
C MET A 480 1.83 0.70 -16.72
N GLY A 481 2.27 0.25 -17.90
CA GLY A 481 1.55 0.37 -19.16
C GLY A 481 0.62 -0.81 -19.40
N THR A 482 -0.13 -0.72 -20.48
CA THR A 482 -1.20 -1.66 -20.86
C THR A 482 -0.66 -3.06 -21.17
N GLU A 483 0.59 -3.18 -21.63
CA GLU A 483 1.20 -4.44 -22.04
C GLU A 483 1.21 -5.50 -20.93
N SER A 484 1.33 -5.12 -19.66
CA SER A 484 1.39 -6.06 -18.52
C SER A 484 0.01 -6.44 -17.95
N HIS A 485 -1.08 -6.09 -18.64
CA HIS A 485 -2.45 -6.30 -18.16
C HIS A 485 -3.29 -7.08 -19.18
N ASN A 486 -4.23 -7.89 -18.69
CA ASN A 486 -5.18 -8.64 -19.51
C ASN A 486 -6.27 -7.74 -20.12
N THR A 487 -5.91 -6.92 -21.09
CA THR A 487 -6.78 -5.95 -21.78
C THR A 487 -6.34 -5.77 -23.24
N ILE A 488 -6.81 -4.71 -23.90
CA ILE A 488 -6.46 -4.39 -25.29
C ILE A 488 -5.37 -3.32 -25.36
N MET A 489 -4.40 -3.56 -26.24
CA MET A 489 -3.40 -2.60 -26.70
C MET A 489 -3.59 -2.31 -28.20
N LEU A 490 -3.17 -1.14 -28.67
CA LEU A 490 -3.18 -0.79 -30.09
C LEU A 490 -1.74 -0.67 -30.58
N GLU A 491 -1.27 -1.67 -31.31
CA GLU A 491 0.15 -1.84 -31.61
C GLU A 491 0.98 -1.71 -30.31
N GLY A 492 1.90 -0.75 -30.22
CA GLY A 492 2.69 -0.46 -29.01
C GLY A 492 2.18 0.73 -28.19
N HIS A 493 0.90 1.08 -28.31
CA HIS A 493 0.31 2.23 -27.61
C HIS A 493 -0.48 1.80 -26.37
N ASP A 494 -0.17 2.41 -25.23
CA ASP A 494 -0.91 2.29 -23.97
C ASP A 494 -2.27 2.98 -24.03
N GLN A 495 -3.23 2.55 -23.20
CA GLN A 495 -4.55 3.19 -23.05
C GLN A 495 -4.47 4.67 -22.64
N MET A 496 -3.35 5.07 -22.01
CA MET A 496 -3.06 6.43 -21.56
C MET A 496 -1.69 6.85 -22.10
N LEU A 497 -1.40 8.15 -22.20
CA LEU A 497 -0.09 8.60 -22.66
C LEU A 497 0.90 8.67 -21.49
N LYS A 498 1.99 7.89 -21.56
CA LYS A 498 3.02 7.87 -20.51
C LYS A 498 3.76 9.20 -20.43
N GLY A 499 3.83 9.77 -19.21
CA GLY A 499 4.67 10.90 -18.86
C GLY A 499 5.91 10.48 -18.07
N SER A 500 6.63 11.45 -17.52
CA SER A 500 7.75 11.16 -16.63
C SER A 500 7.29 10.54 -15.32
N ARG A 501 8.03 9.53 -14.84
CA ARG A 501 7.81 8.86 -13.54
C ARG A 501 6.37 8.36 -13.39
N PHE A 502 5.65 8.85 -12.37
CA PHE A 502 4.27 8.47 -12.04
C PHE A 502 3.21 9.24 -12.83
N ILE A 503 3.59 10.05 -13.82
CA ILE A 503 2.64 10.85 -14.59
C ILE A 503 2.06 10.02 -15.74
N TRP A 504 0.74 10.04 -15.82
CA TRP A 504 -0.04 9.67 -16.99
C TRP A 504 -0.77 10.90 -17.50
N TYR A 505 -0.86 11.02 -18.81
CA TYR A 505 -1.67 11.97 -19.53
C TYR A 505 -2.83 11.23 -20.19
N ASN A 506 -3.88 11.95 -20.57
CA ASN A 506 -5.05 11.38 -21.25
C ASN A 506 -5.64 10.22 -20.46
N TRP A 507 -5.93 10.46 -19.17
CA TRP A 507 -6.42 9.42 -18.28
C TRP A 507 -7.62 8.70 -18.89
N SER A 508 -7.58 7.37 -18.92
CA SER A 508 -8.71 6.60 -19.41
C SER A 508 -9.91 6.79 -18.48
N GLN A 509 -11.12 6.84 -19.03
CA GLN A 509 -12.33 7.15 -18.27
C GLN A 509 -13.43 6.15 -18.62
N ALA A 510 -13.89 5.36 -17.63
CA ALA A 510 -15.12 4.61 -17.78
C ALA A 510 -16.29 5.55 -18.09
N GLU A 511 -16.97 5.30 -19.21
CA GLU A 511 -18.19 5.99 -19.61
C GLU A 511 -19.42 5.29 -19.04
N TRP A 512 -19.44 3.96 -19.10
CA TRP A 512 -20.47 3.12 -18.50
C TRP A 512 -19.95 1.71 -18.24
N SER A 513 -20.61 1.03 -17.32
CA SER A 513 -20.39 -0.38 -17.03
C SER A 513 -21.67 -1.00 -16.47
N SER A 514 -21.84 -2.30 -16.69
CA SER A 514 -22.96 -3.09 -16.19
C SER A 514 -22.46 -4.49 -15.87
N LEU A 515 -22.95 -5.05 -14.77
CA LEU A 515 -22.77 -6.44 -14.42
C LEU A 515 -24.16 -7.01 -14.09
N LYS A 516 -24.58 -8.02 -14.84
CA LYS A 516 -25.89 -8.65 -14.69
C LYS A 516 -25.80 -10.16 -14.70
N GLU A 517 -26.76 -10.79 -14.04
CA GLU A 517 -26.94 -12.24 -14.00
C GLU A 517 -28.14 -12.63 -14.86
N THR A 518 -27.98 -13.67 -15.67
CA THR A 518 -29.07 -14.34 -16.42
C THR A 518 -29.27 -15.74 -15.87
N GLU A 519 -30.19 -16.52 -16.45
CA GLU A 519 -30.37 -17.93 -16.09
C GLU A 519 -29.07 -18.73 -16.25
N ASP A 520 -28.37 -18.55 -17.38
CA ASP A 520 -27.22 -19.37 -17.78
C ASP A 520 -25.84 -18.72 -17.54
N ALA A 521 -25.77 -17.41 -17.31
CA ALA A 521 -24.49 -16.69 -17.32
C ALA A 521 -24.46 -15.44 -16.43
N TYR A 522 -23.25 -14.97 -16.15
CA TYR A 522 -22.98 -13.61 -15.68
C TYR A 522 -22.37 -12.81 -16.83
N ILE A 523 -22.88 -11.60 -17.05
CA ILE A 523 -22.50 -10.77 -18.18
C ILE A 523 -22.00 -9.43 -17.65
N PHE A 524 -20.71 -9.17 -17.83
CA PHE A 524 -20.12 -7.85 -17.67
C PHE A 524 -20.03 -7.16 -19.03
N GLU A 525 -20.40 -5.89 -19.07
CA GLU A 525 -20.20 -5.02 -20.23
C GLU A 525 -19.64 -3.68 -19.73
N GLY A 526 -18.57 -3.19 -20.36
CA GLY A 526 -17.90 -1.95 -19.96
C GLY A 526 -17.40 -1.16 -21.15
N LYS A 527 -17.47 0.17 -21.06
CA LYS A 527 -16.97 1.08 -22.10
C LYS A 527 -16.10 2.17 -21.48
N VAL A 528 -14.91 2.34 -22.04
CA VAL A 528 -13.89 3.27 -21.55
C VAL A 528 -13.44 4.17 -22.69
N SER A 529 -13.38 5.48 -22.45
CA SER A 529 -12.65 6.40 -23.31
C SER A 529 -11.15 6.26 -23.01
N CYS A 530 -10.37 5.78 -23.97
CA CYS A 530 -8.94 5.53 -23.88
C CYS A 530 -8.28 5.82 -25.23
N PHE A 531 -6.94 5.81 -25.29
CA PHE A 531 -6.17 6.16 -26.49
C PHE A 531 -6.50 7.57 -27.06
N THR A 532 -7.07 8.45 -26.22
CA THR A 532 -7.60 9.76 -26.67
C THR A 532 -6.54 10.74 -27.19
N TYR A 533 -5.26 10.43 -26.95
CA TYR A 533 -4.13 11.16 -27.52
C TYR A 533 -3.83 10.77 -28.99
N LEU A 534 -4.31 9.60 -29.44
CA LEU A 534 -4.28 9.19 -30.85
C LEU A 534 -5.49 9.74 -31.59
N ASN A 535 -6.69 9.53 -31.04
CA ASN A 535 -7.93 10.08 -31.55
C ASN A 535 -8.92 10.31 -30.40
N LYS A 536 -9.41 11.54 -30.25
CA LYS A 536 -10.27 11.97 -29.13
C LYS A 536 -11.58 11.16 -29.02
N GLY A 537 -12.08 10.59 -30.11
CA GLY A 537 -13.32 9.81 -30.14
C GLY A 537 -13.15 8.34 -29.78
N MET A 538 -11.92 7.87 -29.52
CA MET A 538 -11.66 6.46 -29.29
C MET A 538 -12.28 5.95 -28.00
N LYS A 539 -12.96 4.80 -28.12
CA LYS A 539 -13.62 4.11 -27.02
C LYS A 539 -13.35 2.62 -27.13
N HIS A 540 -12.96 2.01 -26.03
CA HIS A 540 -12.82 0.57 -25.87
C HIS A 540 -14.07 0.03 -25.18
N TYR A 541 -14.74 -0.90 -25.85
CA TYR A 541 -15.83 -1.69 -25.32
C TYR A 541 -15.35 -3.11 -25.05
N ARG A 542 -15.65 -3.65 -23.86
CA ARG A 542 -15.40 -5.05 -23.51
C ARG A 542 -16.69 -5.67 -22.99
N LYS A 543 -17.02 -6.86 -23.50
CA LYS A 543 -18.05 -7.75 -22.98
C LYS A 543 -17.42 -9.04 -22.51
N ILE A 544 -17.77 -9.47 -21.30
CA ILE A 544 -17.34 -10.74 -20.71
C ILE A 544 -18.60 -11.53 -20.36
N VAL A 545 -18.71 -12.75 -20.90
CA VAL A 545 -19.75 -13.71 -20.54
C VAL A 545 -19.10 -14.86 -19.80
N LYS A 546 -19.43 -15.01 -18.52
CA LYS A 546 -19.05 -16.15 -17.69
C LYS A 546 -20.24 -17.10 -17.62
N TRP A 547 -20.12 -18.29 -18.21
CA TRP A 547 -21.17 -19.33 -18.18
C TRP A 547 -21.24 -20.03 -16.81
N LYS A 548 -22.42 -20.05 -16.18
CA LYS A 548 -22.61 -20.60 -14.83
C LYS A 548 -22.20 -22.05 -14.72
N ASN A 549 -21.60 -22.43 -13.58
CA ASN A 549 -21.18 -23.80 -13.27
C ASN A 549 -20.22 -24.44 -14.29
N THR A 550 -19.56 -23.64 -15.13
CA THR A 550 -18.55 -24.10 -16.09
C THR A 550 -17.29 -23.26 -15.98
N CYS A 551 -16.12 -23.79 -16.29
CA CYS A 551 -14.91 -22.98 -16.36
C CYS A 551 -14.75 -22.36 -17.76
N LYS A 552 -15.79 -21.65 -18.23
CA LYS A 552 -15.85 -21.04 -19.58
C LYS A 552 -16.17 -19.55 -19.53
N TRP A 553 -15.35 -18.77 -20.23
CA TRP A 553 -15.54 -17.34 -20.44
C TRP A 553 -15.49 -16.99 -21.92
N GLU A 554 -16.32 -16.05 -22.36
CA GLU A 554 -16.24 -15.45 -23.69
C GLU A 554 -16.01 -13.95 -23.54
N ILE A 555 -14.93 -13.46 -24.15
CA ILE A 555 -14.52 -12.06 -24.08
C ILE A 555 -14.52 -11.48 -25.47
N GLU A 556 -15.31 -10.44 -25.67
CA GLU A 556 -15.37 -9.68 -26.90
C GLU A 556 -14.91 -8.25 -26.62
N ASP A 557 -13.91 -7.81 -27.38
CA ASP A 557 -13.41 -6.44 -27.34
C ASP A 557 -13.69 -5.74 -28.67
N CYS A 558 -14.08 -4.47 -28.58
CA CYS A 558 -14.30 -3.59 -29.73
C CYS A 558 -13.70 -2.21 -29.49
N ILE A 559 -13.05 -1.62 -30.50
CA ILE A 559 -12.51 -0.26 -30.45
C ILE A 559 -13.22 0.62 -31.49
N ASP A 560 -14.03 1.56 -30.99
CA ASP A 560 -14.62 2.61 -31.82
C ASP A 560 -13.54 3.62 -32.22
N GLY A 561 -13.52 4.02 -33.49
CA GLY A 561 -12.59 5.05 -33.99
C GLY A 561 -11.15 4.56 -34.17
N LYS A 562 -10.91 3.24 -34.17
CA LYS A 562 -9.61 2.63 -34.50
C LYS A 562 -9.19 2.99 -35.93
N PRO A 563 -7.94 3.45 -36.16
CA PRO A 563 -7.40 3.57 -37.51
C PRO A 563 -7.39 2.22 -38.24
N GLN A 564 -7.72 2.21 -39.53
CA GLN A 564 -7.84 0.97 -40.33
C GLN A 564 -6.52 0.18 -40.40
N ASN A 565 -5.37 0.86 -40.34
CA ASN A 565 -4.05 0.24 -40.50
C ASN A 565 -3.40 -0.23 -39.19
N MET A 566 -3.97 0.08 -38.02
CA MET A 566 -3.39 -0.30 -36.73
C MET A 566 -3.90 -1.67 -36.28
N ASN A 567 -3.01 -2.52 -35.80
CA ASN A 567 -3.40 -3.77 -35.16
C ASN A 567 -3.96 -3.52 -33.76
N MET A 568 -5.05 -4.21 -33.44
CA MET A 568 -5.55 -4.38 -32.09
C MET A 568 -5.00 -5.69 -31.52
N CYS A 569 -4.40 -5.63 -30.34
CA CYS A 569 -3.81 -6.78 -29.65
C CYS A 569 -4.56 -7.03 -28.34
N GLN A 570 -5.20 -8.19 -28.21
CA GLN A 570 -5.81 -8.64 -26.96
C GLN A 570 -4.80 -9.47 -26.18
N LEU A 571 -4.46 -9.02 -24.97
CA LEU A 571 -3.35 -9.54 -24.18
C LEU A 571 -3.85 -10.46 -23.07
N TRP A 572 -3.12 -11.56 -22.83
CA TRP A 572 -3.41 -12.54 -21.80
C TRP A 572 -2.13 -13.06 -21.14
N HIS A 573 -2.04 -13.01 -19.82
CA HIS A 573 -0.89 -13.48 -19.05
C HIS A 573 -1.26 -14.70 -18.23
N THR A 574 -0.60 -15.82 -18.51
CA THR A 574 -0.83 -17.11 -17.82
C THR A 574 0.49 -17.85 -17.69
N ASN A 575 0.59 -18.76 -16.73
CA ASN A 575 1.66 -19.77 -16.64
C ASN A 575 1.07 -21.17 -16.53
N LYS A 576 -0.18 -21.33 -16.97
CA LYS A 576 -0.99 -22.52 -16.77
C LYS A 576 -1.30 -23.14 -18.12
N ASP A 577 -0.91 -24.40 -18.29
CA ASP A 577 -1.10 -25.15 -19.54
C ASP A 577 -2.52 -25.73 -19.68
N ASN A 578 -3.26 -25.84 -18.58
CA ASN A 578 -4.63 -26.34 -18.52
C ASN A 578 -5.70 -25.26 -18.75
N LEU A 579 -5.34 -24.15 -19.40
CA LEU A 579 -6.26 -23.11 -19.85
C LEU A 579 -6.16 -23.00 -21.38
N SER A 580 -7.23 -23.36 -22.09
CA SER A 580 -7.36 -23.13 -23.53
C SER A 580 -7.78 -21.68 -23.78
N LEU A 581 -7.11 -21.03 -24.74
CA LEU A 581 -7.47 -19.72 -25.26
C LEU A 581 -7.64 -19.81 -26.78
N GLU A 582 -8.87 -19.67 -27.26
CA GLU A 582 -9.20 -19.72 -28.69
C GLU A 582 -9.74 -18.37 -29.14
N SER A 583 -9.18 -17.81 -30.22
CA SER A 583 -9.54 -16.48 -30.72
C SER A 583 -9.74 -16.48 -32.23
N ASN A 584 -10.45 -15.46 -32.72
CA ASN A 584 -10.54 -15.15 -34.14
C ASN A 584 -9.40 -14.24 -34.65
N GLY A 585 -8.44 -13.87 -33.79
CA GLY A 585 -7.22 -13.15 -34.14
C GLY A 585 -6.03 -14.08 -34.43
N GLU A 586 -4.97 -13.51 -34.98
CA GLU A 586 -3.68 -14.18 -35.16
C GLU A 586 -2.96 -14.27 -33.81
N THR A 587 -2.52 -15.47 -33.44
CA THR A 587 -1.87 -15.73 -32.14
C THR A 587 -0.39 -15.39 -32.19
N VAL A 588 0.06 -14.60 -31.22
CA VAL A 588 1.47 -14.37 -30.90
C VAL A 588 1.70 -14.83 -29.47
N ASP A 589 2.65 -15.73 -29.27
CA ASP A 589 2.96 -16.31 -27.97
C ASP A 589 4.39 -15.95 -27.58
N THR A 590 4.53 -15.19 -26.50
CA THR A 590 5.81 -14.59 -26.10
C THR A 590 6.10 -14.82 -24.63
N GLU A 591 7.38 -14.78 -24.29
CA GLU A 591 7.83 -14.78 -22.90
C GLU A 591 8.03 -13.33 -22.44
N GLN A 592 7.39 -12.97 -21.33
CA GLN A 592 7.42 -11.66 -20.71
C GLN A 592 7.74 -11.80 -19.21
N LEU A 593 7.57 -10.72 -18.43
CA LEU A 593 7.91 -10.69 -17.01
C LEU A 593 6.66 -10.44 -16.17
N CYS A 594 6.55 -11.12 -15.04
CA CYS A 594 5.61 -10.75 -13.98
C CYS A 594 6.35 -10.53 -12.65
N SER A 595 5.72 -9.80 -11.74
CA SER A 595 6.30 -9.43 -10.46
C SER A 595 5.29 -9.62 -9.33
N ASN A 596 5.41 -10.78 -8.67
CA ASN A 596 4.61 -11.11 -7.49
C ASN A 596 5.15 -10.47 -6.19
N TYR A 597 6.43 -10.08 -6.18
CA TYR A 597 7.12 -9.51 -5.02
C TYR A 597 7.96 -8.31 -5.47
N TYR A 598 8.02 -7.25 -4.64
CA TYR A 598 8.77 -6.05 -4.97
C TYR A 598 10.25 -6.34 -5.22
N GLY A 599 10.79 -5.77 -6.29
CA GLY A 599 12.18 -5.97 -6.68
C GLY A 599 12.50 -7.35 -7.27
N GLN A 600 11.52 -8.21 -7.49
CA GLN A 600 11.69 -9.51 -8.13
C GLN A 600 10.84 -9.64 -9.39
N THR A 601 11.37 -10.31 -10.40
CA THR A 601 10.64 -10.68 -11.62
C THR A 601 10.79 -12.16 -11.89
N THR A 602 9.72 -12.79 -12.36
CA THR A 602 9.71 -14.14 -12.91
C THR A 602 9.23 -14.07 -14.36
N LYS A 603 9.62 -15.06 -15.17
CA LYS A 603 9.09 -15.18 -16.53
C LYS A 603 7.60 -15.54 -16.48
N CYS A 604 6.83 -14.97 -17.41
CA CYS A 604 5.46 -15.38 -17.67
C CYS A 604 5.20 -15.54 -19.16
N ARG A 605 4.20 -16.35 -19.53
CA ARG A 605 3.72 -16.44 -20.91
C ARG A 605 2.70 -15.33 -21.17
N GLN A 606 2.93 -14.54 -22.21
CA GLN A 606 2.00 -13.54 -22.73
C GLN A 606 1.49 -14.03 -24.09
N ILE A 607 0.19 -14.36 -24.13
CA ILE A 607 -0.52 -14.74 -25.34
C ILE A 607 -1.25 -13.50 -25.84
N GLU A 608 -0.97 -13.12 -27.08
CA GLU A 608 -1.64 -12.02 -27.76
C GLU A 608 -2.47 -12.55 -28.92
N PHE A 609 -3.67 -12.03 -29.08
CA PHE A 609 -4.44 -12.22 -30.31
C PHE A 609 -4.52 -10.89 -31.06
N GLN A 610 -4.03 -10.88 -32.29
CA GLN A 610 -3.88 -9.69 -33.10
C GLN A 610 -4.91 -9.67 -34.23
N THR A 611 -5.47 -8.49 -34.51
CA THR A 611 -6.36 -8.31 -35.66
C THR A 611 -6.33 -6.89 -36.19
N LYS A 612 -6.55 -6.74 -37.51
CA LYS A 612 -6.81 -5.44 -38.14
C LYS A 612 -8.27 -5.00 -37.98
N ASN A 613 -9.16 -5.92 -37.64
CA ASN A 613 -10.57 -5.63 -37.41
C ASN A 613 -10.74 -4.74 -36.17
N SER A 614 -11.87 -4.04 -36.09
CA SER A 614 -12.18 -3.24 -34.90
C SER A 614 -12.73 -4.08 -33.75
N SER A 615 -12.96 -5.38 -33.94
CA SER A 615 -13.39 -6.31 -32.90
C SER A 615 -12.58 -7.60 -32.90
N ILE A 616 -12.45 -8.19 -31.71
CA ILE A 616 -11.78 -9.48 -31.47
C ILE A 616 -12.53 -10.24 -30.38
N LYS A 617 -12.66 -11.55 -30.55
CA LYS A 617 -13.35 -12.42 -29.60
C LYS A 617 -12.43 -13.57 -29.21
N THR A 618 -12.36 -13.85 -27.91
CA THR A 618 -11.62 -14.97 -27.34
C THR A 618 -12.49 -15.77 -26.39
N ILE A 619 -12.38 -17.09 -26.48
CA ILE A 619 -13.02 -18.06 -25.60
C ILE A 619 -11.93 -18.64 -24.71
N LEU A 620 -12.15 -18.56 -23.41
CA LEU A 620 -11.29 -19.15 -22.39
C LEU A 620 -12.02 -20.37 -21.82
N GLN A 621 -11.37 -21.53 -21.81
CA GLN A 621 -11.95 -22.74 -21.25
C GLN A 621 -10.87 -23.59 -20.58
N PHE A 622 -11.14 -24.07 -19.36
CA PHE A 622 -10.25 -25.01 -18.69
C PHE A 622 -10.35 -26.38 -19.37
N ILE A 623 -9.18 -27.01 -19.59
CA ILE A 623 -9.05 -28.31 -20.28
C ILE A 623 -9.11 -29.45 -19.28
#